data_AF-P35879-F1
#
_entry.id   AF-P35879-F1
#
_cell.length_a   1.000
_cell.length_b   1.000
_cell.length_c   1.000
_cell.angle_alpha   90.00
_cell.angle_beta   90.00
_cell.angle_gamma   90.00
#
_symmetry.space_group_name_H-M   'P 1'
#
loop_
_entity.id
_entity.type
_entity.pdbx_description
1 polymer ?
#
loop_
_entity_poly.entity_id
_entity_poly.type
_entity_poly.pdbx_seq_one_letter_code
_entity_poly.pdbx_strand_id
1 'polypeptide(L)'
;MPRDRAGTFTPRMLPKGTRRLTELDDMIISLYAGGMTVRDIQHHLATTLSMDMSPDTISTITDAVLEEVMIWQNRQLDEFYPVIFLDALRVKIRDGHRVVNKSCYMAVGVDMDGIKHILGLWIADNEGASFWASVCADLANRGVQDAFIVCCDGLKGLPEAVEATWPNSMVQTCIVHLIRAANRWVSYQDRKPVSSALREVYTAPTEDTARAALDAFEASELGRKYPQSVKVWRDAWDRFVPFLQFPPAARRVLYTTNSIESLNAELRKATRNRGQFPNDTAALKTLWLMICNIEDKRAAQRAKKAKRAIECNGYIEGAKATGWKQAINQLAVAYPDRFADYL
;
A
#
# COMPACT_ATOMS: atom_id res chain seq x y z
N MET A 1 -13.09 26.16 -39.64
CA MET A 1 -14.33 25.36 -39.71
C MET A 1 -15.44 26.24 -40.23
N PRO A 2 -16.07 25.90 -41.37
CA PRO A 2 -17.25 26.60 -41.87
C PRO A 2 -18.34 26.67 -40.80
N ARG A 3 -19.04 27.79 -40.72
CA ARG A 3 -20.19 27.99 -39.84
C ARG A 3 -21.39 28.41 -40.68
N ASP A 4 -22.56 27.92 -40.33
CA ASP A 4 -23.80 28.40 -40.91
C ASP A 4 -24.15 29.79 -40.36
N ARG A 5 -24.96 30.55 -41.10
CA ARG A 5 -25.32 31.94 -40.74
C ARG A 5 -26.10 32.04 -39.43
N ALA A 6 -26.89 31.00 -39.09
CA ALA A 6 -27.68 30.96 -37.86
C ALA A 6 -26.89 30.39 -36.66
N GLY A 7 -25.67 29.89 -36.87
CA GLY A 7 -24.87 29.26 -35.84
C GLY A 7 -25.45 27.96 -35.30
N THR A 8 -26.41 27.33 -35.98
CA THR A 8 -27.08 26.10 -35.54
C THR A 8 -26.34 24.82 -35.96
N PHE A 9 -25.39 24.90 -36.89
CA PHE A 9 -24.63 23.74 -37.34
C PHE A 9 -23.68 23.23 -36.25
N THR A 10 -23.88 22.01 -35.77
CA THR A 10 -22.96 21.33 -34.86
C THR A 10 -22.14 20.31 -35.66
N PRO A 11 -20.80 20.50 -35.81
CA PRO A 11 -19.98 19.58 -36.59
C PRO A 11 -19.97 18.21 -35.92
N ARG A 12 -20.19 17.15 -36.71
CA ARG A 12 -20.24 15.77 -36.20
C ARG A 12 -18.85 15.19 -35.89
N MET A 13 -17.82 15.54 -36.67
CA MET A 13 -16.46 15.02 -36.45
C MET A 13 -15.68 15.74 -35.33
N LEU A 14 -15.93 17.03 -35.13
CA LEU A 14 -15.31 17.85 -34.09
C LEU A 14 -16.43 18.66 -33.42
N PRO A 15 -16.98 18.18 -32.29
CA PRO A 15 -18.05 18.89 -31.62
C PRO A 15 -17.62 20.33 -31.29
N LYS A 16 -18.58 21.26 -31.32
CA LYS A 16 -18.29 22.67 -31.01
C LYS A 16 -17.67 22.76 -29.61
N GLY A 17 -16.45 23.31 -29.53
CA GLY A 17 -15.71 23.47 -28.27
C GLY A 17 -14.68 22.38 -27.99
N THR A 18 -14.73 21.25 -28.70
CA THR A 18 -13.74 20.18 -28.53
C THR A 18 -12.43 20.58 -29.18
N ARG A 19 -11.44 20.93 -28.34
CA ARG A 19 -10.08 21.28 -28.77
C ARG A 19 -9.08 20.13 -28.62
N ARG A 20 -9.48 18.98 -28.06
CA ARG A 20 -8.56 17.89 -27.70
C ARG A 20 -9.05 16.53 -28.19
N LEU A 21 -8.11 15.75 -28.70
CA LEU A 21 -8.26 14.32 -28.94
C LEU A 21 -8.10 13.62 -27.59
N THR A 22 -8.98 12.67 -27.26
CA THR A 22 -8.93 11.87 -26.01
C THR A 22 -7.57 11.23 -25.78
N GLU A 23 -6.88 10.82 -26.85
CA GLU A 23 -5.53 10.25 -26.78
C GLU A 23 -4.47 11.20 -26.17
N LEU A 24 -4.61 12.51 -26.35
CA LEU A 24 -3.70 13.49 -25.76
C LEU A 24 -3.90 13.59 -24.24
N ASP A 25 -5.16 13.55 -23.81
CA ASP A 25 -5.52 13.62 -22.40
C ASP A 25 -5.02 12.36 -21.68
N ASP A 26 -5.19 11.17 -22.29
CA ASP A 26 -4.64 9.90 -21.80
C ASP A 26 -3.11 9.93 -21.69
N MET A 27 -2.42 10.50 -22.69
CA MET A 27 -0.97 10.66 -22.65
C MET A 27 -0.54 11.60 -21.51
N ILE A 28 -1.24 12.71 -21.30
CA ILE A 28 -0.96 13.65 -20.20
C ILE A 28 -1.15 12.96 -18.85
N ILE A 29 -2.23 12.20 -18.68
CA ILE A 29 -2.49 11.40 -17.48
C ILE A 29 -1.37 10.38 -17.27
N SER A 30 -0.94 9.68 -18.33
CA SER A 30 0.15 8.70 -18.28
C SER A 30 1.48 9.33 -17.86
N LEU A 31 1.85 10.49 -18.42
CA LEU A 31 3.07 11.22 -18.03
C LEU A 31 3.01 11.67 -16.56
N TYR A 32 1.84 12.15 -16.12
CA TYR A 32 1.62 12.54 -14.72
C TYR A 32 1.73 11.36 -13.77
N ALA A 33 1.11 10.22 -14.11
CA ALA A 33 1.21 8.94 -13.42
C ALA A 33 2.64 8.38 -13.42
N GLY A 34 3.44 8.70 -14.44
CA GLY A 34 4.88 8.43 -14.52
C GLY A 34 5.74 9.24 -13.54
N GLY A 35 5.16 10.24 -12.89
CA GLY A 35 5.84 11.08 -11.90
C GLY A 35 6.34 12.43 -12.43
N MET A 36 6.01 12.79 -13.68
CA MET A 36 6.31 14.13 -14.20
C MET A 36 5.44 15.19 -13.51
N THR A 37 6.03 16.35 -13.23
CA THR A 37 5.26 17.49 -12.73
C THR A 37 4.46 18.13 -13.86
N VAL A 38 3.45 18.92 -13.53
CA VAL A 38 2.66 19.69 -14.51
C VAL A 38 3.54 20.53 -15.44
N ARG A 39 4.61 21.13 -14.89
CA ARG A 39 5.57 21.93 -15.67
C ARG A 39 6.47 21.07 -16.56
N ASP A 40 6.87 19.88 -16.09
CA ASP A 40 7.63 18.94 -16.91
C ASP A 40 6.78 18.44 -18.10
N ILE A 41 5.49 18.17 -17.87
CA ILE A 41 4.56 17.78 -18.93
C ILE A 41 4.41 18.91 -19.95
N GLN A 42 4.20 20.16 -19.49
CA GLN A 42 4.16 21.32 -20.38
C GLN A 42 5.42 21.40 -21.25
N HIS A 43 6.60 21.29 -20.63
CA HIS A 43 7.87 21.32 -21.35
C HIS A 43 8.00 20.16 -22.35
N HIS A 44 7.56 18.95 -21.96
CA HIS A 44 7.60 17.77 -22.82
C HIS A 44 6.67 17.90 -24.04
N LEU A 45 5.46 18.42 -23.85
CA LEU A 45 4.50 18.67 -24.94
C LEU A 45 5.02 19.74 -25.91
N ALA A 46 5.61 20.81 -25.38
CA ALA A 46 6.19 21.88 -26.20
C ALA A 46 7.39 21.38 -27.02
N THR A 47 8.26 20.55 -26.43
CA THR A 47 9.49 20.06 -27.09
C THR A 47 9.24 18.92 -28.06
N THR A 48 8.33 18.00 -27.74
CA THR A 48 8.12 16.76 -28.52
C THR A 48 7.02 16.92 -29.56
N LEU A 49 5.96 17.66 -29.23
CA LEU A 49 4.76 17.80 -30.08
C LEU A 49 4.54 19.23 -30.58
N SER A 50 5.41 20.18 -30.22
CA SER A 50 5.24 21.62 -30.54
C SER A 50 3.88 22.17 -30.08
N MET A 51 3.34 21.59 -29.00
CA MET A 51 2.07 22.00 -28.40
C MET A 51 2.33 22.87 -27.18
N ASP A 52 1.90 24.13 -27.23
CA ASP A 52 1.88 24.99 -26.06
C ASP A 52 0.58 24.77 -25.27
N MET A 53 0.72 24.30 -24.03
CA MET A 53 -0.40 23.99 -23.14
C MET A 53 -0.12 24.56 -21.76
N SER A 54 -1.06 25.32 -21.21
CA SER A 54 -0.87 25.92 -19.90
C SER A 54 -0.83 24.88 -18.77
N PRO A 55 -0.11 25.14 -17.66
CA PRO A 55 -0.16 24.30 -16.47
C PRO A 55 -1.58 24.08 -15.93
N ASP A 56 -2.43 25.11 -15.96
CA ASP A 56 -3.81 25.01 -15.50
C ASP A 56 -4.61 24.03 -16.34
N THR A 57 -4.40 24.07 -17.66
CA THR A 57 -5.02 23.13 -18.59
C THR A 57 -4.64 21.68 -18.26
N ILE A 58 -3.35 21.42 -18.05
CA ILE A 58 -2.83 20.09 -17.70
C ILE A 58 -3.42 19.66 -16.35
N SER A 59 -3.54 20.57 -15.37
CA SER A 59 -4.22 20.27 -14.11
C SER A 59 -5.65 19.84 -14.35
N THR A 60 -6.44 20.59 -15.12
CA THR A 60 -7.83 20.26 -15.44
C THR A 60 -7.97 18.88 -16.08
N ILE A 61 -7.08 18.51 -17.01
CA ILE A 61 -7.07 17.17 -17.62
C ILE A 61 -6.84 16.11 -16.53
N THR A 62 -5.81 16.29 -15.71
CA THR A 62 -5.54 15.33 -14.64
C THR A 62 -6.63 15.31 -13.57
N ASP A 63 -7.29 16.42 -13.29
CA ASP A 63 -8.37 16.52 -12.30
C ASP A 63 -9.64 15.78 -12.75
N ALA A 64 -9.81 15.52 -14.05
CA ALA A 64 -10.92 14.70 -14.56
C ALA A 64 -10.92 13.28 -13.98
N VAL A 65 -9.75 12.73 -13.60
CA VAL A 65 -9.65 11.38 -12.99
C VAL A 65 -10.11 11.33 -11.53
N LEU A 66 -10.41 12.49 -10.90
CA LEU A 66 -10.81 12.52 -9.49
C LEU A 66 -12.11 11.76 -9.25
N GLU A 67 -13.03 11.74 -10.22
CA GLU A 67 -14.26 10.95 -10.14
C GLU A 67 -13.94 9.46 -10.04
N GLU A 68 -13.05 8.95 -10.89
CA GLU A 68 -12.59 7.56 -10.86
C GLU A 68 -11.85 7.22 -9.54
N VAL A 69 -11.03 8.13 -9.03
CA VAL A 69 -10.37 7.98 -7.73
C VAL A 69 -11.40 7.81 -6.61
N MET A 70 -12.48 8.61 -6.64
CA MET A 70 -13.54 8.55 -5.64
C MET A 70 -14.37 7.27 -5.77
N ILE A 71 -14.69 6.84 -7.00
CA ILE A 71 -15.34 5.54 -7.24
C ILE A 71 -14.47 4.42 -6.70
N TRP A 72 -13.17 4.42 -7.02
CA TRP A 72 -12.23 3.42 -6.55
C TRP A 72 -12.08 3.42 -5.02
N GLN A 73 -12.06 4.58 -4.38
CA GLN A 73 -12.00 4.68 -2.91
C GLN A 73 -13.26 4.20 -2.21
N ASN A 74 -14.42 4.20 -2.86
CA ASN A 74 -15.70 3.80 -2.27
C ASN A 74 -16.25 2.47 -2.81
N ARG A 75 -15.50 1.80 -3.69
CA ARG A 75 -15.91 0.54 -4.30
C ARG A 75 -16.14 -0.54 -3.24
N GLN A 76 -17.06 -1.45 -3.55
CA GLN A 76 -17.29 -2.66 -2.76
C GLN A 76 -16.02 -3.52 -2.71
N LEU A 77 -15.75 -4.08 -1.55
CA LEU A 77 -14.64 -4.97 -1.24
C LEU A 77 -15.18 -6.36 -0.92
N ASP A 78 -14.34 -7.37 -1.11
CA ASP A 78 -14.65 -8.75 -0.70
C ASP A 78 -14.95 -8.85 0.79
N GLU A 79 -15.80 -9.82 1.13
CA GLU A 79 -16.26 -10.05 2.50
C GLU A 79 -15.13 -10.49 3.44
N PHE A 80 -14.14 -11.20 2.91
CA PHE A 80 -13.07 -11.78 3.72
C PHE A 80 -11.68 -11.56 3.11
N TYR A 81 -10.76 -11.11 3.96
CA TYR A 81 -9.34 -11.05 3.65
C TYR A 81 -8.53 -11.86 4.67
N PRO A 82 -7.88 -12.96 4.25
CA PRO A 82 -6.95 -13.69 5.12
C PRO A 82 -5.89 -12.80 5.78
N VAL A 83 -5.41 -11.79 5.06
CA VAL A 83 -4.40 -10.86 5.58
C VAL A 83 -4.65 -9.46 5.05
N ILE A 84 -4.66 -8.48 5.94
CA ILE A 84 -4.60 -7.06 5.61
C ILE A 84 -3.29 -6.52 6.16
N PHE A 85 -2.54 -5.85 5.31
CA PHE A 85 -1.33 -5.14 5.72
C PHE A 85 -1.58 -3.63 5.68
N LEU A 86 -1.08 -2.93 6.69
CA LEU A 86 -1.13 -1.47 6.77
C LEU A 86 0.29 -0.91 6.82
N ASP A 87 0.57 0.03 5.92
CA ASP A 87 1.84 0.77 5.90
C ASP A 87 1.59 2.23 5.53
N ALA A 88 2.56 3.10 5.82
CA ALA A 88 2.47 4.52 5.57
C ALA A 88 3.66 5.02 4.74
N LEU A 89 3.38 5.98 3.85
CA LEU A 89 4.40 6.84 3.27
C LEU A 89 4.22 8.27 3.77
N ARG A 90 5.32 8.94 4.11
CA ARG A 90 5.29 10.36 4.47
C ARG A 90 5.32 11.20 3.21
N VAL A 91 4.38 12.13 3.09
CA VAL A 91 4.27 13.08 1.98
C VAL A 91 4.19 14.52 2.51
N LYS A 92 4.84 15.44 1.80
CA LYS A 92 4.76 16.87 2.10
C LYS A 92 3.51 17.45 1.46
N ILE A 93 2.61 17.99 2.25
CA ILE A 93 1.37 18.59 1.75
C ILE A 93 1.25 20.01 2.28
N ARG A 94 0.86 20.94 1.43
CA ARG A 94 0.50 22.30 1.84
C ARG A 94 -0.87 22.27 2.50
N ASP A 95 -0.92 22.67 3.76
CA ASP A 95 -2.13 22.82 4.55
C ASP A 95 -2.25 24.30 4.95
N GLY A 96 -3.15 25.01 4.28
CA GLY A 96 -3.23 26.47 4.31
C GLY A 96 -1.91 27.14 3.90
N HIS A 97 -1.30 27.87 4.83
CA HIS A 97 -0.04 28.59 4.61
C HIS A 97 1.21 27.79 5.02
N ARG A 98 1.06 26.57 5.54
CA ARG A 98 2.18 25.74 6.02
C ARG A 98 2.34 24.50 5.17
N VAL A 99 3.55 23.95 5.13
CA VAL A 99 3.82 22.65 4.53
C VAL A 99 4.05 21.66 5.65
N VAL A 100 3.20 20.64 5.72
CA VAL A 100 3.17 19.64 6.78
C VAL A 100 3.54 18.27 6.20
N ASN A 101 4.29 17.48 6.97
CA ASN A 101 4.62 16.11 6.61
C ASN A 101 3.49 15.19 7.10
N LYS A 102 2.49 14.95 6.26
CA LYS A 102 1.38 14.03 6.56
C LYS A 102 1.77 12.58 6.23
N SER A 103 1.15 11.62 6.92
CA SER A 103 1.19 10.21 6.53
C SER A 103 0.08 9.92 5.53
N CYS A 104 0.41 9.22 4.45
CA CYS A 104 -0.56 8.52 3.64
C CYS A 104 -0.49 7.04 3.98
N TYR A 105 -1.54 6.55 4.64
CA TYR A 105 -1.76 5.15 4.96
C TYR A 105 -2.33 4.42 3.77
N MET A 106 -1.87 3.20 3.58
CA MET A 106 -2.32 2.30 2.54
C MET A 106 -2.65 0.95 3.17
N ALA A 107 -3.86 0.46 2.90
CA ALA A 107 -4.28 -0.88 3.25
C ALA A 107 -4.12 -1.79 2.03
N VAL A 108 -3.44 -2.93 2.21
CA VAL A 108 -3.32 -3.97 1.18
C VAL A 108 -3.86 -5.27 1.71
N GLY A 109 -4.99 -5.71 1.18
CA GLY A 109 -5.59 -7.01 1.46
C GLY A 109 -4.98 -8.08 0.57
N VAL A 110 -4.86 -9.31 1.08
CA VAL A 110 -4.59 -10.50 0.28
C VAL A 110 -5.86 -11.33 0.28
N ASP A 111 -6.41 -11.62 -0.88
CA ASP A 111 -7.62 -12.45 -1.02
C ASP A 111 -7.30 -13.96 -0.88
N MET A 112 -8.34 -14.78 -0.99
CA MET A 112 -8.22 -16.25 -0.91
C MET A 112 -7.34 -16.84 -2.03
N ASP A 113 -7.31 -16.20 -3.20
CA ASP A 113 -6.48 -16.58 -4.34
C ASP A 113 -5.00 -16.14 -4.23
N GLY A 114 -4.69 -15.34 -3.21
CA GLY A 114 -3.36 -14.81 -2.94
C GLY A 114 -3.01 -13.57 -3.73
N ILE A 115 -4.00 -12.97 -4.37
CA ILE A 115 -3.87 -11.71 -5.09
C ILE A 115 -3.93 -10.60 -4.04
N LYS A 116 -3.01 -9.65 -4.19
CA LYS A 116 -2.92 -8.49 -3.31
C LYS A 116 -3.76 -7.39 -3.91
N HIS A 117 -4.58 -6.72 -3.11
CA HIS A 117 -5.42 -5.60 -3.52
C HIS A 117 -5.17 -4.42 -2.62
N ILE A 118 -4.92 -3.23 -3.17
CA ILE A 118 -4.93 -2.02 -2.34
C ILE A 118 -6.39 -1.68 -2.03
N LEU A 119 -6.78 -1.79 -0.76
CA LEU A 119 -8.16 -1.61 -0.33
C LEU A 119 -8.53 -0.13 -0.27
N GLY A 120 -7.60 0.72 0.15
CA GLY A 120 -7.80 2.17 0.21
C GLY A 120 -6.55 2.95 0.60
N LEU A 121 -6.66 4.27 0.51
CA LEU A 121 -5.64 5.24 0.89
C LEU A 121 -6.22 6.29 1.84
N TRP A 122 -5.53 6.65 2.91
CA TRP A 122 -5.99 7.69 3.85
C TRP A 122 -4.85 8.62 4.20
N ILE A 123 -5.08 9.93 4.11
CA ILE A 123 -4.10 10.96 4.46
C ILE A 123 -4.46 11.50 5.84
N ALA A 124 -3.52 11.47 6.77
CA ALA A 124 -3.70 12.03 8.09
C ALA A 124 -2.44 12.75 8.57
N ASP A 125 -2.64 13.85 9.31
CA ASP A 125 -1.57 14.56 10.00
C ASP A 125 -1.14 13.81 11.26
N ASN A 126 -2.12 13.37 12.06
CA ASN A 126 -1.90 12.66 13.32
C ASN A 126 -2.48 11.25 13.30
N GLU A 127 -1.73 10.34 13.90
CA GLU A 127 -2.16 8.97 14.19
C GLU A 127 -2.85 8.95 15.56
N GLY A 128 -4.08 8.46 15.60
CA GLY A 128 -4.83 8.31 16.85
C GLY A 128 -5.87 7.20 16.71
N ALA A 129 -6.39 6.74 17.84
CA ALA A 129 -7.40 5.68 17.88
C ALA A 129 -8.64 6.01 17.04
N SER A 130 -9.09 7.28 17.04
CA SER A 130 -10.24 7.73 16.24
C SER A 130 -10.00 7.63 14.73
N PHE A 131 -8.79 7.92 14.27
CA PHE A 131 -8.42 7.77 12.87
C PHE A 131 -8.47 6.30 12.46
N TRP A 132 -7.88 5.40 13.26
CA TRP A 132 -7.90 3.97 12.94
C TRP A 132 -9.30 3.36 13.00
N ALA A 133 -10.13 3.79 13.95
CA ALA A 133 -11.54 3.43 13.99
C ALA A 133 -12.27 3.86 12.71
N SER A 134 -12.02 5.07 12.19
CA SER A 134 -12.61 5.50 10.91
C SER A 134 -12.13 4.69 9.71
N VAL A 135 -10.85 4.29 9.67
CA VAL A 135 -10.29 3.46 8.58
C VAL A 135 -10.89 2.06 8.62
N CYS A 136 -11.00 1.44 9.79
CA CYS A 136 -11.59 0.10 9.91
C CYS A 136 -13.09 0.15 9.59
N ALA A 137 -13.81 1.16 10.07
CA ALA A 137 -15.23 1.35 9.75
C ALA A 137 -15.46 1.60 8.25
N ASP A 138 -14.61 2.36 7.57
CA ASP A 138 -14.66 2.56 6.12
C ASP A 138 -14.52 1.23 5.36
N LEU A 139 -13.51 0.42 5.72
CA LEU A 139 -13.31 -0.91 5.13
C LEU A 139 -14.51 -1.83 5.36
N ALA A 140 -15.07 -1.85 6.58
CA ALA A 140 -16.23 -2.65 6.93
C ALA A 140 -17.49 -2.21 6.18
N ASN A 141 -17.76 -0.90 6.10
CA ASN A 141 -18.88 -0.34 5.35
C ASN A 141 -18.79 -0.63 3.84
N ARG A 142 -17.58 -0.82 3.32
CA ARG A 142 -17.34 -1.19 1.93
C ARG A 142 -17.44 -2.70 1.67
N GLY A 143 -17.69 -3.52 2.69
CA GLY A 143 -18.04 -4.93 2.54
C GLY A 143 -17.19 -5.91 3.34
N VAL A 144 -16.05 -5.48 3.91
CA VAL A 144 -15.16 -6.38 4.67
C VAL A 144 -15.83 -6.83 5.96
N GLN A 145 -16.32 -8.06 6.00
CA GLN A 145 -17.00 -8.66 7.15
C GLN A 145 -16.04 -9.30 8.14
N ASP A 146 -14.93 -9.89 7.66
CA ASP A 146 -13.90 -10.45 8.52
C ASP A 146 -12.50 -10.31 7.91
N ALA A 147 -11.50 -10.21 8.78
CA ALA A 147 -10.10 -10.27 8.44
C ALA A 147 -9.42 -11.29 9.36
N PHE A 148 -8.66 -12.24 8.82
CA PHE A 148 -8.00 -13.23 9.68
C PHE A 148 -6.80 -12.60 10.41
N ILE A 149 -5.91 -11.90 9.70
CA ILE A 149 -4.77 -11.19 10.28
C ILE A 149 -4.72 -9.75 9.79
N VAL A 150 -4.52 -8.80 10.69
CA VAL A 150 -4.15 -7.41 10.36
C VAL A 150 -2.71 -7.15 10.81
N CYS A 151 -1.82 -6.97 9.83
CA CYS A 151 -0.38 -6.80 10.03
C CYS A 151 0.04 -5.33 9.88
N CYS A 152 0.64 -4.75 10.92
CA CYS A 152 0.98 -3.32 10.97
C CYS A 152 2.31 -3.04 11.68
N ASP A 153 2.82 -1.80 11.54
CA ASP A 153 4.01 -1.29 12.25
C ASP A 153 3.66 -0.73 13.64
N GLY A 154 3.20 -1.59 14.57
CA GLY A 154 3.01 -1.24 15.98
C GLY A 154 2.22 0.06 16.25
N LEU A 155 1.25 0.38 15.38
CA LEU A 155 0.55 1.66 15.37
C LEU A 155 -0.37 1.78 16.59
N LYS A 156 -0.27 2.87 17.33
CA LYS A 156 -1.10 3.10 18.53
C LYS A 156 -2.57 3.26 18.16
N GLY A 157 -3.47 2.60 18.89
CA GLY A 157 -4.92 2.69 18.67
C GLY A 157 -5.46 1.82 17.53
N LEU A 158 -4.59 1.29 16.67
CA LEU A 158 -5.00 0.39 15.59
C LEU A 158 -5.46 -0.98 16.13
N PRO A 159 -4.76 -1.63 17.09
CA PRO A 159 -5.24 -2.89 17.61
C PRO A 159 -6.65 -2.82 18.17
N GLU A 160 -6.95 -1.78 18.94
CA GLU A 160 -8.27 -1.54 19.53
C GLU A 160 -9.34 -1.28 18.45
N ALA A 161 -8.98 -0.56 17.38
CA ALA A 161 -9.88 -0.32 16.26
C ALA A 161 -10.19 -1.60 15.46
N VAL A 162 -9.18 -2.45 15.25
CA VAL A 162 -9.35 -3.75 14.59
C VAL A 162 -10.20 -4.68 15.44
N GLU A 163 -9.85 -4.84 16.72
CA GLU A 163 -10.59 -5.71 17.66
C GLU A 163 -12.04 -5.24 17.85
N ALA A 164 -12.32 -3.94 17.74
CA ALA A 164 -13.68 -3.41 17.77
C ALA A 164 -14.47 -3.66 16.46
N THR A 165 -13.80 -3.68 15.31
CA THR A 165 -14.45 -3.82 13.99
C THR A 165 -14.61 -5.28 13.59
N TRP A 166 -13.56 -6.07 13.80
CA TRP A 166 -13.50 -7.50 13.50
C TRP A 166 -12.96 -8.24 14.74
N PRO A 167 -13.83 -8.59 15.70
CA PRO A 167 -13.42 -9.13 17.02
C PRO A 167 -12.61 -10.43 16.94
N ASN A 168 -12.74 -11.18 15.86
CA ASN A 168 -12.02 -12.42 15.65
C ASN A 168 -10.64 -12.20 14.98
N SER A 169 -10.34 -11.00 14.48
CA SER A 169 -9.06 -10.70 13.81
C SER A 169 -7.87 -10.76 14.76
N MET A 170 -6.76 -11.29 14.26
CA MET A 170 -5.48 -11.23 14.97
C MET A 170 -4.69 -10.00 14.52
N VAL A 171 -4.38 -9.11 15.46
CA VAL A 171 -3.49 -7.98 15.20
C VAL A 171 -2.05 -8.40 15.41
N GLN A 172 -1.25 -8.34 14.35
CA GLN A 172 0.13 -8.78 14.35
C GLN A 172 1.08 -7.61 14.09
N THR A 173 2.14 -7.50 14.88
CA THR A 173 3.26 -6.61 14.53
C THR A 173 4.05 -7.20 13.37
N CYS A 174 4.28 -6.40 12.32
CA CYS A 174 5.08 -6.82 11.19
C CYS A 174 6.52 -7.13 11.60
N ILE A 175 7.00 -8.34 11.28
CA ILE A 175 8.35 -8.79 11.63
C ILE A 175 9.43 -7.94 10.95
N VAL A 176 9.23 -7.53 9.69
CA VAL A 176 10.20 -6.65 9.02
C VAL A 176 10.31 -5.31 9.73
N HIS A 177 9.19 -4.73 10.14
CA HIS A 177 9.18 -3.49 10.92
C HIS A 177 9.81 -3.69 12.30
N LEU A 178 9.54 -4.82 12.97
CA LEU A 178 10.15 -5.16 14.25
C LEU A 178 11.68 -5.31 14.15
N ILE A 179 12.18 -5.98 13.11
CA ILE A 179 13.62 -6.08 12.83
C ILE A 179 14.22 -4.70 12.51
N ARG A 180 13.52 -3.86 11.74
CA ARG A 180 13.98 -2.49 11.43
C ARG A 180 14.05 -1.62 12.68
N ALA A 181 13.02 -1.67 13.51
CA ALA A 181 12.97 -0.97 14.79
C ALA A 181 14.12 -1.42 15.69
N ALA A 182 14.34 -2.73 15.83
CA ALA A 182 15.44 -3.29 16.60
C ALA A 182 16.82 -2.84 16.06
N ASN A 183 16.98 -2.72 14.73
CA ASN A 183 18.23 -2.28 14.10
C ASN A 183 18.47 -0.77 14.12
N ARG A 184 17.52 0.05 14.61
CA ARG A 184 17.62 1.51 14.59
C ARG A 184 18.85 2.04 15.34
N TRP A 185 19.22 1.39 16.44
CA TRP A 185 20.37 1.76 17.29
C TRP A 185 21.63 0.92 17.04
N VAL A 186 21.55 -0.05 16.12
CA VAL A 186 22.63 -0.99 15.83
C VAL A 186 23.60 -0.36 14.83
N SER A 187 24.90 -0.46 15.13
CA SER A 187 25.96 0.01 14.25
C SER A 187 25.89 -0.71 12.90
N TYR A 188 26.31 -0.06 11.82
CA TYR A 188 26.22 -0.66 10.48
C TYR A 188 26.89 -2.04 10.38
N GLN A 189 28.03 -2.22 11.04
CA GLN A 189 28.82 -3.46 11.05
C GLN A 189 28.07 -4.60 11.79
N ASP A 190 27.33 -4.26 12.85
CA ASP A 190 26.65 -5.26 13.70
C ASP A 190 25.22 -5.57 13.25
N ARG A 191 24.64 -4.79 12.31
CA ARG A 191 23.25 -5.00 11.83
C ARG A 191 23.00 -6.39 11.28
N LYS A 192 23.95 -6.93 10.52
CA LYS A 192 23.82 -8.28 9.94
C LYS A 192 23.90 -9.36 11.04
N PRO A 193 24.90 -9.37 11.93
CA PRO A 193 24.91 -10.25 13.11
C PRO A 193 23.64 -10.15 13.97
N VAL A 194 23.19 -8.94 14.33
CA VAL A 194 21.98 -8.73 15.14
C VAL A 194 20.74 -9.27 14.42
N SER A 195 20.56 -8.97 13.13
CA SER A 195 19.43 -9.48 12.36
C SER A 195 19.45 -11.01 12.21
N SER A 196 20.63 -11.62 12.18
CA SER A 196 20.79 -13.08 12.17
C SER A 196 20.39 -13.68 13.52
N ALA A 197 20.77 -13.07 14.64
CA ALA A 197 20.37 -13.56 15.95
C ALA A 197 18.85 -13.41 16.17
N LEU A 198 18.28 -12.26 15.78
CA LEU A 198 16.84 -12.02 15.83
C LEU A 198 16.04 -12.92 14.87
N ARG A 199 16.69 -13.46 13.83
CA ARG A 199 16.07 -14.46 12.94
C ARG A 199 15.64 -15.70 13.68
N GLU A 200 16.49 -16.20 14.57
CA GLU A 200 16.20 -17.40 15.36
C GLU A 200 14.93 -17.24 16.20
N VAL A 201 14.62 -16.02 16.65
CA VAL A 201 13.40 -15.72 17.42
C VAL A 201 12.13 -15.94 16.60
N TYR A 202 12.04 -15.38 15.39
CA TYR A 202 10.83 -15.50 14.57
C TYR A 202 10.76 -16.77 13.71
N THR A 203 11.87 -17.50 13.56
CA THR A 203 11.87 -18.82 12.92
C THR A 203 11.73 -19.97 13.91
N ALA A 204 11.70 -19.69 15.21
CA ALA A 204 11.53 -20.69 16.26
C ALA A 204 10.20 -21.46 16.12
N PRO A 205 10.18 -22.78 16.36
CA PRO A 205 8.98 -23.60 16.17
C PRO A 205 7.85 -23.26 17.16
N THR A 206 8.19 -22.98 18.43
CA THR A 206 7.23 -22.70 19.52
C THR A 206 7.56 -21.39 20.24
N GLU A 207 6.60 -20.86 21.00
CA GLU A 207 6.81 -19.69 21.84
C GLU A 207 7.96 -19.88 22.84
N ASP A 208 8.07 -21.04 23.50
CA ASP A 208 9.13 -21.31 24.46
C ASP A 208 10.52 -21.24 23.81
N THR A 209 10.66 -21.84 22.61
CA THR A 209 11.92 -21.79 21.86
C THR A 209 12.24 -20.38 21.36
N ALA A 210 11.22 -19.59 20.99
CA ALA A 210 11.41 -18.20 20.60
C ALA A 210 11.86 -17.35 21.80
N ARG A 211 11.25 -17.57 22.97
CA ARG A 211 11.58 -16.88 24.21
C ARG A 211 13.02 -17.18 24.64
N ALA A 212 13.40 -18.45 24.62
CA ALA A 212 14.76 -18.88 24.88
C ALA A 212 15.77 -18.27 23.89
N ALA A 213 15.42 -18.16 22.60
CA ALA A 213 16.27 -17.50 21.61
C ALA A 213 16.43 -15.99 21.88
N LEU A 214 15.36 -15.31 22.31
CA LEU A 214 15.42 -13.90 22.70
C LEU A 214 16.26 -13.70 23.97
N ASP A 215 16.09 -14.57 24.98
CA ASP A 215 16.89 -14.57 26.20
C ASP A 215 18.38 -14.80 25.90
N ALA A 216 18.69 -15.74 24.99
CA ALA A 216 20.06 -16.01 24.54
C ALA A 216 20.66 -14.82 23.79
N PHE A 217 19.87 -14.14 22.94
CA PHE A 217 20.32 -12.92 22.28
C PHE A 217 20.60 -11.81 23.30
N GLU A 218 19.71 -11.60 24.27
CA GLU A 218 19.89 -10.61 25.35
C GLU A 218 21.16 -10.85 26.16
N ALA A 219 21.46 -12.12 26.47
CA ALA A 219 22.66 -12.50 27.21
C ALA A 219 23.97 -12.39 26.40
N SER A 220 23.89 -12.37 25.08
CA SER A 220 25.05 -12.31 24.17
C SER A 220 25.78 -10.96 24.22
N GLU A 221 27.00 -10.89 23.69
CA GLU A 221 27.75 -9.63 23.56
C GLU A 221 26.96 -8.58 22.79
N LEU A 222 26.29 -8.99 21.70
CA LEU A 222 25.48 -8.09 20.87
C LEU A 222 24.23 -7.59 21.62
N GLY A 223 23.55 -8.45 22.38
CA GLY A 223 22.39 -8.06 23.18
C GLY A 223 22.75 -7.06 24.28
N ARG A 224 23.87 -7.30 24.98
CA ARG A 224 24.41 -6.37 25.99
C ARG A 224 24.87 -5.05 25.39
N LYS A 225 25.42 -5.08 24.16
CA LYS A 225 25.81 -3.87 23.42
C LYS A 225 24.59 -3.08 22.91
N TYR A 226 23.49 -3.77 22.59
CA TYR A 226 22.28 -3.19 22.01
C TYR A 226 21.02 -3.53 22.82
N PRO A 227 20.91 -3.10 24.09
CA PRO A 227 19.77 -3.44 24.95
C PRO A 227 18.44 -2.89 24.42
N GLN A 228 18.47 -1.78 23.66
CA GLN A 228 17.28 -1.23 23.01
C GLN A 228 16.71 -2.15 21.93
N SER A 229 17.56 -2.93 21.24
CA SER A 229 17.09 -3.93 20.27
C SER A 229 16.30 -5.04 20.95
N VAL A 230 16.75 -5.48 22.13
CA VAL A 230 16.04 -6.48 22.95
C VAL A 230 14.72 -5.88 23.47
N LYS A 231 14.76 -4.65 23.99
CA LYS A 231 13.57 -3.97 24.51
C LYS A 231 12.44 -3.89 23.49
N VAL A 232 12.76 -3.56 22.23
CA VAL A 232 11.76 -3.51 21.14
C VAL A 232 11.04 -4.85 20.95
N TRP A 233 11.77 -5.97 21.04
CA TRP A 233 11.17 -7.31 20.92
C TRP A 233 10.35 -7.70 22.15
N ARG A 234 10.83 -7.35 23.36
CA ARG A 234 10.10 -7.58 24.61
C ARG A 234 8.80 -6.80 24.67
N ASP A 235 8.83 -5.52 24.31
CA ASP A 235 7.65 -4.65 24.29
C ASP A 235 6.59 -5.15 23.28
N ALA A 236 7.03 -5.74 22.16
CA ALA A 236 6.15 -6.25 21.11
C ALA A 236 5.76 -7.73 21.29
N TRP A 237 6.21 -8.39 22.36
CA TRP A 237 6.15 -9.85 22.50
C TRP A 237 4.73 -10.40 22.34
N ASP A 238 3.77 -9.84 23.07
CA ASP A 238 2.38 -10.31 23.05
C ASP A 238 1.72 -10.17 21.67
N ARG A 239 2.13 -9.17 20.88
CA ARG A 239 1.65 -8.95 19.50
C ARG A 239 2.48 -9.72 18.45
N PHE A 240 3.62 -10.26 18.84
CA PHE A 240 4.46 -11.11 18.02
C PHE A 240 4.10 -12.60 18.19
N VAL A 241 3.82 -13.06 19.40
CA VAL A 241 3.51 -14.48 19.71
C VAL A 241 2.45 -15.12 18.80
N PRO A 242 1.33 -14.46 18.45
CA PRO A 242 0.33 -15.03 17.53
C PRO A 242 0.92 -15.50 16.19
N PHE A 243 1.97 -14.82 15.70
CA PHE A 243 2.67 -15.23 14.48
C PHE A 243 3.27 -16.63 14.58
N LEU A 244 3.75 -17.03 15.77
CA LEU A 244 4.32 -18.36 16.01
C LEU A 244 3.24 -19.45 16.06
N GLN A 245 1.95 -19.12 16.11
CA GLN A 245 0.90 -20.14 16.03
C GLN A 245 0.67 -20.60 14.58
N PHE A 246 1.04 -19.77 13.60
CA PHE A 246 0.82 -20.11 12.20
C PHE A 246 1.74 -21.24 11.72
N PRO A 247 1.27 -22.10 10.81
CA PRO A 247 2.11 -23.10 10.17
C PRO A 247 3.29 -22.49 9.39
N PRO A 248 4.42 -23.20 9.21
CA PRO A 248 5.62 -22.63 8.60
C PRO A 248 5.43 -22.02 7.21
N ALA A 249 4.55 -22.57 6.36
CA ALA A 249 4.27 -21.99 5.04
C ALA A 249 3.53 -20.65 5.16
N ALA A 250 2.57 -20.55 6.08
CA ALA A 250 1.87 -19.31 6.39
C ALA A 250 2.82 -18.27 6.97
N ARG A 251 3.65 -18.64 7.95
CA ARG A 251 4.70 -17.76 8.49
C ARG A 251 5.60 -17.21 7.40
N ARG A 252 6.00 -18.04 6.43
CA ARG A 252 6.85 -17.62 5.30
C ARG A 252 6.19 -16.57 4.39
N VAL A 253 4.86 -16.58 4.25
CA VAL A 253 4.20 -15.52 3.49
C VAL A 253 3.96 -14.28 4.35
N LEU A 254 3.60 -14.48 5.61
CA LEU A 254 3.21 -13.42 6.55
C LEU A 254 4.40 -12.60 7.07
N TYR A 255 5.59 -13.18 7.21
CA TYR A 255 6.75 -12.45 7.75
C TYR A 255 7.23 -11.33 6.84
N THR A 256 6.90 -11.38 5.54
CA THR A 256 7.44 -10.47 4.53
C THR A 256 6.39 -9.48 4.03
N THR A 257 6.66 -8.20 4.27
CA THR A 257 5.94 -7.07 3.68
C THR A 257 6.55 -6.61 2.35
N ASN A 258 7.39 -7.43 1.71
CA ASN A 258 8.18 -7.04 0.53
C ASN A 258 7.33 -6.39 -0.58
N SER A 259 6.09 -6.84 -0.78
CA SER A 259 5.23 -6.26 -1.83
C SER A 259 4.82 -4.81 -1.53
N ILE A 260 4.49 -4.51 -0.27
CA ILE A 260 4.12 -3.15 0.15
C ILE A 260 5.36 -2.28 0.22
N GLU A 261 6.47 -2.83 0.68
CA GLU A 261 7.74 -2.11 0.69
C GLU A 261 8.23 -1.76 -0.71
N SER A 262 8.09 -2.70 -1.66
CA SER A 262 8.40 -2.46 -3.07
C SER A 262 7.49 -1.38 -3.64
N LEU A 263 6.19 -1.45 -3.36
CA LEU A 263 5.23 -0.44 -3.80
C LEU A 263 5.56 0.94 -3.19
N ASN A 264 5.79 1.01 -1.88
CA ASN A 264 6.18 2.23 -1.19
C ASN A 264 7.53 2.78 -1.70
N ALA A 265 8.48 1.93 -2.06
CA ALA A 265 9.74 2.37 -2.67
C ALA A 265 9.51 2.98 -4.06
N GLU A 266 8.65 2.38 -4.89
CA GLU A 266 8.28 2.90 -6.20
C GLU A 266 7.50 4.22 -6.08
N LEU A 267 6.55 4.31 -5.15
CA LEU A 267 5.82 5.55 -4.85
C LEU A 267 6.74 6.65 -4.34
N ARG A 268 7.69 6.34 -3.45
CA ARG A 268 8.71 7.30 -3.01
C ARG A 268 9.56 7.79 -4.16
N LYS A 269 9.95 6.91 -5.09
CA LYS A 269 10.71 7.29 -6.29
C LYS A 269 9.91 8.24 -7.17
N ALA A 270 8.63 7.94 -7.42
CA ALA A 270 7.76 8.72 -8.28
C ALA A 270 7.34 10.07 -7.66
N THR A 271 7.22 10.14 -6.33
CA THR A 271 6.85 11.38 -5.61
C THR A 271 8.04 12.30 -5.31
N ARG A 272 9.28 11.79 -5.29
CA ARG A 272 10.49 12.56 -4.95
C ARG A 272 10.65 13.87 -5.74
N ASN A 273 10.28 13.87 -7.02
CA ASN A 273 10.45 15.03 -7.90
C ASN A 273 9.42 16.15 -7.66
N ARG A 274 8.31 15.87 -6.97
CA ARG A 274 7.21 16.83 -6.79
C ARG A 274 7.46 17.82 -5.66
N GLY A 275 8.33 17.49 -4.70
CA GLY A 275 8.68 18.32 -3.55
C GLY A 275 7.57 18.43 -2.50
N GLN A 276 6.39 18.96 -2.88
CA GLN A 276 5.20 19.06 -2.05
C GLN A 276 3.91 18.99 -2.89
N PHE A 277 2.83 18.48 -2.30
CA PHE A 277 1.50 18.54 -2.86
C PHE A 277 0.77 19.83 -2.43
N PRO A 278 -0.12 20.39 -3.26
CA PRO A 278 -0.86 21.59 -2.92
C PRO A 278 -1.99 21.36 -1.89
N ASN A 279 -2.53 20.14 -1.80
CA ASN A 279 -3.57 19.72 -0.85
C ASN A 279 -3.66 18.18 -0.83
N ASP A 280 -4.49 17.64 0.07
CA ASP A 280 -4.68 16.20 0.26
C ASP A 280 -5.28 15.53 -0.99
N THR A 281 -6.23 16.18 -1.68
CA THR A 281 -6.86 15.68 -2.92
C THR A 281 -5.84 15.44 -4.03
N ALA A 282 -4.92 16.38 -4.23
CA ALA A 282 -3.87 16.26 -5.24
C ALA A 282 -2.87 15.15 -4.89
N ALA A 283 -2.57 14.97 -3.61
CA ALA A 283 -1.73 13.86 -3.14
C ALA A 283 -2.41 12.52 -3.42
N LEU A 284 -3.69 12.38 -3.03
CA LEU A 284 -4.47 11.16 -3.26
C LEU A 284 -4.55 10.80 -4.74
N LYS A 285 -4.95 11.76 -5.59
CA LYS A 285 -5.00 11.61 -7.06
C LYS A 285 -3.68 11.11 -7.62
N THR A 286 -2.59 11.76 -7.22
CA THR A 286 -1.24 11.44 -7.72
C THR A 286 -0.83 10.03 -7.30
N LEU A 287 -1.05 9.68 -6.04
CA LEU A 287 -0.70 8.35 -5.52
C LEU A 287 -1.50 7.27 -6.23
N TRP A 288 -2.81 7.47 -6.39
CA TRP A 288 -3.67 6.53 -7.12
C TRP A 288 -3.20 6.33 -8.56
N LEU A 289 -2.96 7.40 -9.32
CA LEU A 289 -2.42 7.31 -10.68
C LEU A 289 -1.07 6.58 -10.75
N MET A 290 -0.16 6.88 -9.82
CA MET A 290 1.14 6.21 -9.75
C MET A 290 0.99 4.72 -9.46
N ILE A 291 0.06 4.36 -8.57
CA ILE A 291 -0.26 2.98 -8.25
C ILE A 291 -0.78 2.25 -9.49
N CYS A 292 -1.76 2.81 -10.21
CA CYS A 292 -2.27 2.24 -11.47
C CYS A 292 -1.14 1.99 -12.47
N ASN A 293 -0.28 2.97 -12.69
CA ASN A 293 0.89 2.84 -13.58
C ASN A 293 1.90 1.78 -13.12
N ILE A 294 2.11 1.60 -11.82
CA ILE A 294 2.97 0.55 -11.27
C ILE A 294 2.36 -0.83 -11.54
N GLU A 295 1.07 -0.98 -11.30
CA GLU A 295 0.37 -2.25 -11.51
C GLU A 295 0.25 -2.62 -12.98
N ASP A 296 -0.01 -1.66 -13.86
CA ASP A 296 -0.02 -1.88 -15.31
C ASP A 296 1.35 -2.40 -15.80
N LYS A 297 2.44 -1.80 -15.32
CA LYS A 297 3.80 -2.29 -15.60
C LYS A 297 4.04 -3.70 -15.08
N ARG A 298 3.56 -4.01 -13.87
CA ARG A 298 3.67 -5.35 -13.27
C ARG A 298 2.82 -6.36 -14.04
N ALA A 299 1.61 -6.01 -14.46
CA ALA A 299 0.73 -6.83 -15.30
C ALA A 299 1.40 -7.15 -16.65
N ALA A 300 1.95 -6.13 -17.34
CA ALA A 300 2.69 -6.33 -18.59
C ALA A 300 3.92 -7.26 -18.40
N GLN A 301 4.67 -7.10 -17.31
CA GLN A 301 5.78 -7.99 -16.99
C GLN A 301 5.34 -9.43 -16.72
N ARG A 302 4.21 -9.62 -16.00
CA ARG A 302 3.62 -10.94 -15.76
C ARG A 302 3.15 -11.58 -17.06
N ALA A 303 2.46 -10.83 -17.91
CA ALA A 303 2.00 -11.29 -19.22
C ALA A 303 3.16 -11.77 -20.10
N LYS A 304 4.26 -10.99 -20.14
CA LYS A 304 5.49 -11.37 -20.84
C LYS A 304 6.10 -12.68 -20.31
N LYS A 305 6.10 -12.88 -18.99
CA LYS A 305 6.61 -14.13 -18.38
C LYS A 305 5.69 -15.32 -18.62
N ALA A 306 4.37 -15.11 -18.58
CA ALA A 306 3.37 -16.15 -18.77
C ALA A 306 3.11 -16.50 -20.25
N LYS A 307 3.66 -15.72 -21.20
CA LYS A 307 3.40 -15.82 -22.65
C LYS A 307 1.91 -15.77 -23.00
N ARG A 308 1.10 -15.07 -22.18
CA ARG A 308 -0.33 -14.83 -22.40
C ARG A 308 -0.68 -13.44 -21.89
N ALA A 309 -1.71 -12.82 -22.48
CA ALA A 309 -2.28 -11.61 -21.92
C ALA A 309 -2.82 -11.92 -20.51
N ILE A 310 -2.57 -11.01 -19.57
CA ILE A 310 -3.16 -11.05 -18.23
C ILE A 310 -3.88 -9.72 -18.13
N GLU A 311 -5.21 -9.78 -18.06
CA GLU A 311 -6.03 -8.60 -17.81
C GLU A 311 -5.68 -8.05 -16.43
N CYS A 312 -5.52 -6.73 -16.37
CA CYS A 312 -5.46 -5.99 -15.11
C CYS A 312 -6.89 -5.49 -14.90
N ASN A 313 -7.63 -6.06 -13.96
CA ASN A 313 -9.07 -5.78 -13.82
C ASN A 313 -9.39 -4.39 -13.21
N GLY A 314 -8.48 -3.42 -13.31
CA GLY A 314 -8.65 -2.08 -12.72
C GLY A 314 -8.59 -2.05 -11.18
N TYR A 315 -8.63 -3.20 -10.53
CA TYR A 315 -8.21 -3.40 -9.15
C TYR A 315 -6.70 -3.63 -9.14
N ILE A 316 -6.03 -3.05 -8.15
CA ILE A 316 -4.57 -3.11 -8.03
C ILE A 316 -4.18 -4.53 -7.65
N GLU A 317 -4.11 -5.41 -8.64
CA GLU A 317 -3.77 -6.81 -8.49
C GLU A 317 -2.25 -6.98 -8.34
N GLY A 318 -1.76 -6.83 -7.11
CA GLY A 318 -0.38 -7.13 -6.79
C GLY A 318 -0.02 -8.60 -7.05
N ALA A 319 1.27 -8.89 -7.08
CA ALA A 319 1.79 -10.24 -7.36
C ALA A 319 1.20 -11.30 -6.43
N LYS A 320 0.77 -12.45 -6.99
CA LYS A 320 0.37 -13.63 -6.22
C LYS A 320 1.44 -13.97 -5.19
N ALA A 321 1.06 -14.10 -3.93
CA ALA A 321 2.00 -14.48 -2.89
C ALA A 321 2.58 -15.88 -3.18
N THR A 322 3.91 -15.98 -3.25
CA THR A 322 4.60 -17.25 -3.49
C THR A 322 4.33 -18.22 -2.34
N GLY A 323 3.78 -19.39 -2.64
CA GLY A 323 3.42 -20.39 -1.63
C GLY A 323 2.05 -20.16 -0.98
N TRP A 324 1.24 -19.20 -1.46
CA TRP A 324 -0.05 -18.86 -0.85
C TRP A 324 -1.02 -20.03 -0.74
N LYS A 325 -1.16 -20.83 -1.80
CA LYS A 325 -2.06 -22.00 -1.78
C LYS A 325 -1.71 -22.97 -0.64
N GLN A 326 -0.42 -23.19 -0.40
CA GLN A 326 0.03 -24.02 0.71
C GLN A 326 -0.23 -23.34 2.07
N ALA A 327 -0.01 -22.03 2.16
CA ALA A 327 -0.29 -21.25 3.36
C ALA A 327 -1.77 -21.26 3.72
N ILE A 328 -2.68 -20.97 2.77
CA ILE A 328 -4.13 -20.99 2.98
C ILE A 328 -4.60 -22.39 3.35
N ASN A 329 -4.15 -23.43 2.66
CA ASN A 329 -4.53 -24.80 3.03
C ASN A 329 -4.11 -25.13 4.47
N GLN A 330 -2.92 -24.72 4.89
CA GLN A 330 -2.46 -24.93 6.27
C GLN A 330 -3.24 -24.09 7.29
N LEU A 331 -3.60 -22.84 6.94
CA LEU A 331 -4.42 -21.97 7.79
C LEU A 331 -5.86 -22.49 7.92
N ALA A 332 -6.48 -22.92 6.82
CA ALA A 332 -7.81 -23.53 6.80
C ALA A 332 -7.89 -24.79 7.66
N VAL A 333 -6.84 -25.63 7.66
CA VAL A 333 -6.78 -26.82 8.52
C VAL A 333 -6.57 -26.45 9.99
N ALA A 334 -5.77 -25.42 10.29
CA ALA A 334 -5.49 -25.00 11.66
C ALA A 334 -6.62 -24.17 12.29
N TYR A 335 -7.41 -23.46 11.49
CA TYR A 335 -8.47 -22.55 11.90
C TYR A 335 -9.74 -22.76 11.06
N PRO A 336 -10.35 -23.95 11.05
CA PRO A 336 -11.47 -24.28 10.18
C PRO A 336 -12.62 -23.27 10.33
N ASP A 337 -12.96 -22.89 11.56
CA ASP A 337 -14.07 -21.97 11.87
C ASP A 337 -13.88 -20.56 11.29
N ARG A 338 -12.66 -20.19 10.89
CA ARG A 338 -12.36 -18.88 10.30
C ARG A 338 -12.38 -18.87 8.78
N PHE A 339 -12.26 -20.03 8.15
CA PHE A 339 -12.15 -20.17 6.69
C PHE A 339 -13.32 -20.94 6.08
N ALA A 340 -14.09 -21.69 6.87
CA ALA A 340 -15.16 -22.56 6.39
C ALA A 340 -16.21 -21.83 5.55
N ASP A 341 -16.54 -20.59 5.88
CA ASP A 341 -17.53 -19.78 5.17
C ASP A 341 -16.99 -19.14 3.88
N TYR A 342 -15.67 -19.22 3.63
CA TYR A 342 -14.98 -18.48 2.57
C TYR A 342 -14.14 -19.36 1.61
N LEU A 343 -14.18 -20.68 1.78
CA LEU A 343 -13.55 -21.68 0.90
C LEU A 343 -14.56 -22.27 -0.07
#